data_AF-A0A3C0FXF1-F1
#
_entry.id   AF-A0A3C0FXF1-F1
#
_cell.length_a   1.000
_cell.length_b   1.000
_cell.length_c   1.000
_cell.angle_alpha   90.00
_cell.angle_beta   90.00
_cell.angle_gamma   90.00
#
_symmetry.space_group_name_H-M   'P 1'
#
loop_
_entity.id
_entity.type
_entity.pdbx_description
1 polymer ?
#
loop_
_entity_poly.entity_id
_entity_poly.type
_entity_poly.pdbx_seq_one_letter_code
_entity_poly.pdbx_strand_id
1 'polypeptide(L)'
;MKISRRALLGSISLLPLAPAATRAQALGSNAVFYDIVRQIGGIPDISDHLLDAANDEFITTYGAAAQREFVYALRTGAIAERIKQASPEIQEQAAFVARLLYTGEVMRDGAYKAIYYPWCLGWKSLTFATAPGTCGGPA
;
A
#
# COMPACT_ATOMS: atom_id res chain seq x y z
N MET A 1 -2.09 35.59 -42.16
CA MET A 1 -1.38 34.29 -42.14
C MET A 1 -2.24 33.27 -41.40
N LYS A 2 -2.74 32.24 -42.09
CA LYS A 2 -3.59 31.19 -41.52
C LYS A 2 -2.71 29.97 -41.24
N ILE A 3 -2.36 29.75 -39.97
CA ILE A 3 -1.55 28.59 -39.56
C ILE A 3 -2.44 27.35 -39.59
N SER A 4 -2.07 26.38 -40.42
CA SER A 4 -2.80 25.13 -40.64
C SER A 4 -2.68 24.19 -39.44
N ARG A 5 -3.82 23.72 -38.92
CA ARG A 5 -3.94 22.82 -37.75
C ARG A 5 -3.30 21.42 -37.96
N ARG A 6 -2.77 21.12 -39.13
CA ARG A 6 -2.15 19.81 -39.46
C ARG A 6 -0.64 19.71 -39.14
N ALA A 7 0.02 20.80 -38.76
CA ALA A 7 1.45 20.77 -38.44
C ALA A 7 1.78 20.34 -36.99
N LEU A 8 0.78 20.24 -36.11
CA LEU A 8 1.01 20.02 -34.67
C LEU A 8 0.97 18.55 -34.22
N LEU A 9 0.71 17.61 -35.13
CA LEU A 9 0.65 16.16 -34.83
C LEU A 9 1.85 15.37 -35.37
N GLY A 10 2.90 16.07 -35.86
CA GLY A 10 4.07 15.44 -36.50
C GLY A 10 5.25 15.15 -35.58
N SER A 11 5.17 15.43 -34.28
CA SER A 11 6.30 15.33 -33.35
C SER A 11 5.99 14.43 -32.15
N ILE A 12 5.54 13.20 -32.42
CA ILE A 12 5.58 12.09 -31.45
C ILE A 12 6.40 10.97 -32.09
N SER A 13 7.72 11.16 -32.08
CA SER A 13 8.67 10.09 -32.39
C SER A 13 9.84 10.19 -31.42
N LEU A 14 10.08 9.08 -30.71
CA LEU A 14 11.29 8.74 -29.96
C LEU A 14 11.40 9.29 -28.54
N LEU A 15 10.49 8.82 -27.67
CA LEU A 15 10.88 8.48 -26.30
C LEU A 15 11.02 6.96 -26.23
N PRO A 16 12.11 6.41 -25.67
CA PRO A 16 12.21 4.98 -25.44
C PRO A 16 11.07 4.61 -24.51
N LEU A 17 10.25 3.66 -24.93
CA LEU A 17 9.27 2.98 -24.09
C LEU A 17 10.03 2.28 -22.95
N ALA A 18 10.34 3.03 -21.90
CA ALA A 18 10.57 2.48 -20.59
C ALA A 18 9.27 1.75 -20.17
N PRO A 19 9.35 0.58 -19.51
CA PRO A 19 8.21 -0.28 -19.27
C PRO A 19 7.25 0.35 -18.26
N ALA A 20 6.34 1.20 -18.75
CA ALA A 20 5.19 1.70 -18.01
C ALA A 20 4.02 0.69 -18.01
N ALA A 21 4.22 -0.51 -18.57
CA ALA A 21 3.22 -1.58 -18.64
C ALA A 21 3.14 -2.46 -17.39
N THR A 22 4.06 -2.31 -16.42
CA THR A 22 4.03 -3.09 -15.17
C THR A 22 3.14 -2.49 -14.08
N ARG A 23 2.62 -1.27 -14.24
CA ARG A 23 1.72 -0.65 -13.26
C ARG A 23 0.22 -0.95 -13.48
N ALA A 24 -0.17 -1.37 -14.69
CA ALA A 24 -1.58 -1.63 -15.00
C ALA A 24 -2.04 -3.05 -14.61
N GLN A 25 -1.13 -4.02 -14.57
CA GLN A 25 -1.46 -5.42 -14.24
C GLN A 25 -1.53 -5.72 -12.74
N ALA A 26 -1.12 -4.77 -11.90
CA ALA A 26 -1.13 -4.88 -10.44
C ALA A 26 -2.47 -4.50 -9.78
N LEU A 27 -3.33 -3.72 -10.47
CA LEU A 27 -4.63 -3.32 -9.93
C LEU A 27 -5.64 -4.49 -9.80
N GLY A 28 -5.34 -5.66 -10.39
CA GLY A 28 -6.26 -6.81 -10.43
C GLY A 28 -5.81 -8.07 -9.68
N SER A 29 -4.59 -8.17 -9.15
CA SER A 29 -4.07 -9.43 -8.58
C SER A 29 -3.92 -9.46 -7.05
N ASN A 30 -4.01 -8.32 -6.38
CA ASN A 30 -3.73 -8.22 -4.94
C ASN A 30 -4.98 -8.25 -4.06
N ALA A 31 -6.16 -8.55 -4.63
CA ALA A 31 -7.44 -8.49 -3.91
C ALA A 31 -7.43 -9.29 -2.60
N VAL A 32 -6.84 -10.49 -2.59
CA VAL A 32 -6.75 -11.34 -1.39
C VAL A 32 -5.79 -10.74 -0.36
N PHE A 33 -4.67 -10.17 -0.80
CA PHE A 33 -3.75 -9.46 0.09
C PHE A 33 -4.45 -8.25 0.72
N TYR A 34 -5.15 -7.44 -0.07
CA TYR A 34 -5.89 -6.28 0.42
C TYR A 34 -7.03 -6.66 1.37
N ASP A 35 -7.69 -7.79 1.14
CA ASP A 35 -8.68 -8.32 2.08
C ASP A 35 -8.04 -8.67 3.43
N ILE A 36 -6.91 -9.38 3.42
CA ILE A 36 -6.13 -9.68 4.63
C ILE A 36 -5.69 -8.40 5.34
N VAL A 37 -5.18 -7.40 4.60
CA VAL A 37 -4.76 -6.10 5.16
C VAL A 37 -5.94 -5.39 5.82
N ARG A 38 -7.14 -5.40 5.20
CA ARG A 38 -8.35 -4.84 5.82
C ARG A 38 -8.75 -5.59 7.09
N GLN A 39 -8.67 -6.90 7.08
CA GLN A 39 -8.95 -7.71 8.27
C GLN A 39 -7.95 -7.44 9.40
N ILE A 40 -6.66 -7.24 9.10
CA ILE A 40 -5.63 -6.83 10.08
C ILE A 40 -5.91 -5.41 10.60
N GLY A 41 -6.26 -4.49 9.71
CA GLY A 41 -6.60 -3.12 10.07
C GLY A 41 -7.84 -3.02 10.96
N GLY A 42 -8.77 -3.98 10.85
CA GLY A 42 -9.98 -4.05 11.68
C GLY A 42 -11.03 -2.98 11.34
N ILE A 43 -10.82 -2.20 10.28
CA ILE A 43 -11.70 -1.13 9.82
C ILE A 43 -11.90 -1.31 8.31
N PRO A 44 -13.14 -1.22 7.78
CA PRO A 44 -13.40 -1.41 6.35
C PRO A 44 -12.90 -0.24 5.48
N ASP A 45 -12.85 0.98 6.04
CA ASP A 45 -12.49 2.22 5.34
C ASP A 45 -10.98 2.52 5.40
N ILE A 46 -10.16 1.62 4.85
CA ILE A 46 -8.74 1.88 4.61
C ILE A 46 -8.60 2.57 3.25
N SER A 47 -7.82 3.66 3.18
CA SER A 47 -7.60 4.36 1.91
C SER A 47 -6.85 3.47 0.92
N ASP A 48 -7.19 3.57 -0.36
CA ASP A 48 -6.51 2.81 -1.43
C ASP A 48 -5.00 3.10 -1.45
N HIS A 49 -4.61 4.35 -1.17
CA HIS A 49 -3.21 4.71 -1.05
C HIS A 49 -2.47 3.91 0.04
N LEU A 50 -3.10 3.69 1.20
CA LEU A 50 -2.48 2.93 2.28
C LEU A 50 -2.46 1.43 1.99
N LEU A 51 -3.43 0.91 1.25
CA LEU A 51 -3.43 -0.49 0.78
C LEU A 51 -2.32 -0.75 -0.23
N ASP A 52 -2.16 0.14 -1.21
CA ASP A 52 -1.07 0.07 -2.19
C ASP A 52 0.29 0.24 -1.50
N ALA A 53 0.41 1.19 -0.56
CA ALA A 53 1.60 1.34 0.26
C ALA A 53 1.92 0.08 1.05
N ALA A 54 0.93 -0.55 1.70
CA ALA A 54 1.13 -1.79 2.44
C ALA A 54 1.70 -2.89 1.54
N ASN A 55 1.19 -3.01 0.32
CA ASN A 55 1.68 -3.97 -0.67
C ASN A 55 3.12 -3.66 -1.11
N ASP A 56 3.39 -2.43 -1.51
CA ASP A 56 4.69 -2.03 -2.05
C ASP A 56 5.79 -2.11 -0.98
N GLU A 57 5.47 -1.70 0.24
CA GLU A 57 6.38 -1.77 1.40
C GLU A 57 6.62 -3.20 1.85
N PHE A 58 5.58 -4.05 1.81
CA PHE A 58 5.72 -5.48 2.08
C PHE A 58 6.66 -6.13 1.07
N ILE A 59 6.46 -5.90 -0.23
CA ILE A 59 7.30 -6.46 -1.29
C ILE A 59 8.72 -5.91 -1.17
N THR A 60 8.89 -4.63 -0.84
CA THR A 60 10.21 -4.03 -0.66
C THR A 60 10.96 -4.64 0.53
N THR A 61 10.25 -4.96 1.62
CA THR A 61 10.85 -5.47 2.85
C THR A 61 11.12 -6.97 2.79
N TYR A 62 10.15 -7.76 2.29
CA TYR A 62 10.15 -9.22 2.39
C TYR A 62 10.19 -9.93 1.02
N GLY A 63 9.95 -9.20 -0.08
CA GLY A 63 9.91 -9.75 -1.43
C GLY A 63 8.54 -10.30 -1.83
N ALA A 64 8.33 -10.45 -3.15
CA ALA A 64 7.07 -10.93 -3.72
C ALA A 64 6.79 -12.42 -3.40
N ALA A 65 7.82 -13.22 -3.12
CA ALA A 65 7.64 -14.62 -2.70
C ALA A 65 7.01 -14.71 -1.31
N ALA A 66 7.55 -13.96 -0.34
CA ALA A 66 7.01 -13.87 1.01
C ALA A 66 5.56 -13.37 1.00
N GLN A 67 5.22 -12.43 0.12
CA GLN A 67 3.83 -11.97 0.01
C GLN A 67 2.87 -13.08 -0.40
N ARG A 68 3.26 -13.93 -1.36
CA ARG A 68 2.42 -15.07 -1.77
C ARG A 68 2.26 -16.09 -0.64
N GLU A 69 3.32 -16.33 0.12
CA GLU A 69 3.29 -17.21 1.29
C GLU A 69 2.41 -16.64 2.41
N PHE A 70 2.53 -15.35 2.67
CA PHE A 70 1.68 -14.60 3.59
C PHE A 70 0.19 -14.72 3.22
N VAL A 71 -0.13 -14.48 1.95
CA VAL A 71 -1.49 -14.67 1.43
C VAL A 71 -1.93 -16.13 1.59
N TYR A 72 -1.09 -17.09 1.21
CA TYR A 72 -1.42 -18.51 1.30
C TYR A 72 -1.72 -18.93 2.75
N ALA A 73 -0.93 -18.45 3.72
CA ALA A 73 -1.09 -18.76 5.13
C ALA A 73 -2.36 -18.18 5.75
N LEU A 74 -2.80 -17.00 5.27
CA LEU A 74 -3.85 -16.21 5.93
C LEU A 74 -5.18 -16.12 5.16
N ARG A 75 -5.25 -16.56 3.90
CA ARG A 75 -6.42 -16.41 3.01
C ARG A 75 -7.73 -17.09 3.45
N THR A 76 -7.72 -17.93 4.47
CA THR A 76 -8.91 -18.69 4.90
C THR A 76 -9.16 -18.60 6.41
N GLY A 77 -10.40 -18.39 6.79
CA GLY A 77 -10.83 -18.38 8.20
C GLY A 77 -10.61 -17.01 8.87
N ALA A 78 -10.77 -16.98 10.19
CA ALA A 78 -10.63 -15.75 10.97
C ALA A 78 -9.15 -15.33 11.10
N ILE A 79 -8.84 -14.09 10.70
CA ILE A 79 -7.46 -13.57 10.65
C ILE A 79 -6.70 -13.71 11.97
N ALA A 80 -7.35 -13.41 13.10
CA ALA A 80 -6.73 -13.42 14.42
C ALA A 80 -6.23 -14.82 14.80
N GLU A 81 -7.00 -15.85 14.47
CA GLU A 81 -6.62 -17.24 14.75
C GLU A 81 -5.57 -17.76 13.78
N ARG A 82 -5.60 -17.33 12.50
CA ARG A 82 -4.57 -17.68 11.53
C ARG A 82 -3.22 -17.09 11.90
N ILE A 83 -3.17 -15.82 12.29
CA ILE A 83 -1.92 -15.18 12.73
C ILE A 83 -1.33 -15.91 13.94
N LYS A 84 -2.14 -16.21 14.96
CA LYS A 84 -1.67 -16.95 16.16
C LYS A 84 -1.07 -18.32 15.84
N GLN A 85 -1.58 -19.00 14.80
CA GLN A 85 -1.15 -20.34 14.40
C GLN A 85 -0.07 -20.32 13.32
N ALA A 86 0.23 -19.16 12.73
CA ALA A 86 1.20 -19.05 11.66
C ALA A 86 2.64 -19.12 12.20
N SER A 87 3.60 -19.30 11.29
CA SER A 87 5.01 -19.30 11.65
C SER A 87 5.44 -17.93 12.20
N PRO A 88 6.54 -17.86 12.98
CA PRO A 88 7.05 -16.60 13.51
C PRO A 88 7.27 -15.52 12.45
N GLU A 89 7.71 -15.91 11.25
CA GLU A 89 7.94 -15.01 10.12
C GLU A 89 6.64 -14.36 9.64
N ILE A 90 5.55 -15.13 9.55
CA ILE A 90 4.24 -14.62 9.15
C ILE A 90 3.64 -13.72 10.24
N GLN A 91 3.88 -14.04 11.51
CA GLN A 91 3.47 -13.19 12.63
C GLN A 91 4.20 -11.84 12.58
N GLU A 92 5.50 -11.84 12.30
CA GLU A 92 6.30 -10.63 12.13
C GLU A 92 5.79 -9.80 10.94
N GLN A 93 5.52 -10.44 9.81
CA GLN A 93 4.95 -9.79 8.63
C GLN A 93 3.57 -9.19 8.91
N ALA A 94 2.73 -9.86 9.70
CA ALA A 94 1.43 -9.32 10.12
C ALA A 94 1.61 -8.11 11.05
N ALA A 95 2.58 -8.16 11.98
CA ALA A 95 2.92 -7.04 12.85
C ALA A 95 3.47 -5.85 12.06
N PHE A 96 4.26 -6.09 11.00
CA PHE A 96 4.70 -5.08 10.07
C PHE A 96 3.53 -4.39 9.38
N VAL A 97 2.58 -5.16 8.83
CA VAL A 97 1.37 -4.60 8.21
C VAL A 97 0.60 -3.77 9.21
N ALA A 98 0.35 -4.27 10.42
CA ALA A 98 -0.35 -3.54 11.47
C ALA A 98 0.37 -2.23 11.83
N ARG A 99 1.69 -2.25 11.99
CA ARG A 99 2.48 -1.05 12.30
C ARG A 99 2.35 -0.02 11.18
N LEU A 100 2.56 -0.41 9.93
CA LEU A 100 2.38 0.48 8.79
C LEU A 100 0.97 1.10 8.75
N LEU A 101 -0.07 0.28 8.95
CA LEU A 101 -1.44 0.74 8.95
C LEU A 101 -1.71 1.76 10.05
N TYR A 102 -1.24 1.52 11.28
CA TYR A 102 -1.60 2.33 12.44
C TYR A 102 -0.68 3.54 12.67
N THR A 103 0.60 3.46 12.29
CA THR A 103 1.56 4.55 12.51
C THR A 103 1.99 5.23 11.22
N GLY A 104 1.79 4.60 10.05
CA GLY A 104 2.29 5.09 8.78
C GLY A 104 3.81 4.99 8.65
N GLU A 105 4.47 4.24 9.55
CA GLU A 105 5.92 4.18 9.64
C GLU A 105 6.53 3.01 8.88
N VAL A 106 7.63 3.29 8.20
CA VAL A 106 8.45 2.29 7.50
C VAL A 106 9.92 2.45 7.87
N MET A 107 10.65 1.34 7.84
CA MET A 107 12.09 1.37 8.06
C MET A 107 12.76 1.89 6.79
N ARG A 108 13.59 2.92 6.93
CA ARG A 108 14.41 3.50 5.88
C ARG A 108 15.75 3.91 6.46
N ASP A 109 16.82 3.46 5.84
CA ASP A 109 18.19 3.83 6.24
C ASP A 109 18.48 3.57 7.74
N GLY A 110 17.90 2.49 8.29
CA GLY A 110 18.07 2.11 9.69
C GLY A 110 17.23 2.89 10.70
N ALA A 111 16.33 3.77 10.26
CA ALA A 111 15.40 4.49 11.12
C ALA A 111 13.95 4.38 10.65
N TYR A 112 13.01 4.43 11.59
CA TYR A 112 11.59 4.51 11.25
C TYR A 112 11.24 5.93 10.78
N LYS A 113 10.61 6.01 9.61
CA LYS A 113 10.11 7.26 9.03
C LYS A 113 8.60 7.14 8.80
N ALA A 114 7.85 8.12 9.27
CA ALA A 114 6.39 8.17 9.17
C ALA A 114 5.94 8.70 7.79
N ILE A 115 6.23 7.93 6.73
CA ILE A 115 5.99 8.33 5.33
C ILE A 115 4.50 8.41 5.02
N TYR A 116 3.70 7.50 5.58
CA TYR A 116 2.25 7.39 5.31
C TYR A 116 1.40 7.98 6.45
N TYR A 117 2.01 8.82 7.28
CA TYR A 117 1.42 9.34 8.51
C TYR A 117 0.03 9.96 8.36
N PRO A 118 -0.27 10.81 7.35
CA PRO A 118 -1.60 11.40 7.22
C PRO A 118 -2.73 10.38 6.99
N TRP A 119 -2.41 9.21 6.42
CA TRP A 119 -3.39 8.19 6.07
C TRP A 119 -3.53 7.08 7.11
N CYS A 120 -2.69 7.07 8.15
CA CYS A 120 -2.68 5.97 9.10
C CYS A 120 -4.01 5.86 9.88
N LEU A 121 -4.36 4.62 10.22
CA LEU A 121 -5.59 4.30 10.93
C LEU A 121 -5.62 4.88 12.34
N GLY A 122 -4.45 5.16 12.93
CA GLY A 122 -4.36 5.84 14.21
C GLY A 122 -5.14 7.16 14.22
N TRP A 123 -4.95 8.01 13.20
CA TRP A 123 -5.70 9.27 13.10
C TRP A 123 -7.16 9.06 12.72
N LYS A 124 -7.46 8.14 11.80
CA LYS A 124 -8.85 7.81 11.43
C LYS A 124 -9.68 7.25 12.59
N SER A 125 -9.03 6.62 13.57
CA SER A 125 -9.70 6.07 14.76
C SER A 125 -10.15 7.16 15.76
N LEU A 126 -9.67 8.40 15.61
CA LEU A 126 -9.95 9.50 16.53
C LEU A 126 -10.97 10.47 15.93
N THR A 127 -12.00 10.83 16.70
CA THR A 127 -13.01 11.83 16.28
C THR A 127 -12.65 13.25 16.67
N PHE A 128 -11.71 13.42 17.61
CA PHE A 128 -11.39 14.70 18.23
C PHE A 128 -10.06 15.30 17.76
N ALA A 129 -9.27 14.55 16.98
CA ALA A 129 -7.95 14.97 16.53
C ALA A 129 -7.71 14.57 15.08
N THR A 130 -7.00 15.42 14.34
CA THR A 130 -6.45 15.13 13.02
C THR A 130 -4.93 15.00 13.11
N ALA A 131 -4.30 14.42 12.08
CA ALA A 131 -2.86 14.31 11.99
C ALA A 131 -2.18 15.70 12.19
N PRO A 132 -1.39 15.90 13.25
CA PRO A 132 -0.64 17.14 13.47
C PRO A 132 0.20 17.52 12.25
N GLY A 133 0.28 18.81 11.95
CA GLY A 133 1.01 19.30 10.77
C GLY A 133 0.25 19.19 9.44
N THR A 134 -0.99 18.70 9.44
CA THR A 134 -1.89 18.78 8.27
C THR A 134 -2.91 19.91 8.47
N CYS A 135 -2.79 20.99 7.69
CA CYS A 135 -3.77 22.08 7.67
C CYS A 135 -4.96 21.65 6.78
N GLY A 136 -5.81 20.76 7.30
CA GLY A 136 -6.83 20.05 6.54
C GLY A 136 -6.36 18.65 6.20
N GLY A 137 -7.13 17.64 6.62
CA GLY A 137 -6.78 16.22 6.44
C GLY A 137 -6.56 15.84 4.97
N PRO A 138 -6.01 14.64 4.70
CA PRO A 138 -5.84 14.18 3.32
C PRO A 138 -7.18 14.21 2.58
N ALA A 139 -7.18 14.84 1.39
CA ALA A 139 -8.31 14.89 0.47
C ALA A 139 -8.63 13.51 -0.12
#